data_AF-A0AA41DR74-F1
#
_entry.id   AF-A0AA41DR74-F1
#
_cell.length_a   1.000
_cell.length_b   1.000
_cell.length_c   1.000
_cell.angle_alpha   90.00
_cell.angle_beta   90.00
_cell.angle_gamma   90.00
#
_symmetry.space_group_name_H-M   'P 1'
#
loop_
_entity.id
_entity.type
_entity.pdbx_description
1 polymer ?
#
loop_
_entity_poly.entity_id
_entity_poly.type
_entity_poly.pdbx_seq_one_letter_code
_entity_poly.pdbx_strand_id
1 'polypeptide(L)'
;MSRPRTPTSRLTPTSRLTPARRLTAPLTAGLLTLGALTALPAAQAHAAGSVVKVTGGQGDWQLTVDGSPYTVKGLTWGPSPADADRYLPDLASMGVNTIRTWGTDASSRPLLDSAAAHGVKVIAGFWLQPGGGPGSGGCVNYLTDTAYKDQMLAEFPRWVQEYKDHPGVLMWNVGNESVLGLQNCYGGDELERQRDAYTTFVNDVAKKIHAVDPNHPVTSTDAWVGAWPYYQKNAPDLDLYAVNSYDAVCDVRSAWEQGGYTKPYIVTESGPAGEWEVPDDANGVPEEPTDRAKAQGYTDAWNCVTGHRGVALGATLFHYGTEYDFGGIWFNLLPAGQKRLSYYAVKRAYGGDTSHDNTPPVVSGFGVEGDAGKVQAGKDLVLTVRATDPDGDPIAYEVLANSNYIDQSKQLTPLPVTDLGGGRLKVTAPERPGVWKLYVKATDGRGNVGVETLSARVVPPAVDGTNVALGKPVTASSFQPSYGDCPCTAANAVDGNPVTRWASDWSDPQWLQVDLGTRTGFRHVQLYWESSYAKAYTVQTSDDGQNWRTVSAVTDGNGGVDTLDVSGTGRYVRVNGTARGTGYGYSLYEFGVYA
;
A
#
# COMPACT_ATOMS: atom_id res chain seq x y z
N MET A 1 39.36 22.14 -41.64
CA MET A 1 39.71 21.87 -43.05
C MET A 1 38.56 21.12 -43.72
N SER A 2 37.83 21.86 -44.53
CA SER A 2 37.20 21.55 -45.83
C SER A 2 36.83 20.10 -46.24
N ARG A 3 35.51 19.91 -46.45
CA ARG A 3 34.85 19.18 -47.57
C ARG A 3 35.36 19.64 -48.97
N PRO A 4 34.84 19.22 -50.16
CA PRO A 4 33.98 18.08 -50.59
C PRO A 4 34.46 17.44 -51.93
N ARG A 5 33.68 16.53 -52.55
CA ARG A 5 33.19 16.66 -53.96
C ARG A 5 32.26 15.51 -54.43
N THR A 6 31.03 15.87 -54.78
CA THR A 6 30.20 15.37 -55.93
C THR A 6 30.69 16.06 -57.25
N PRO A 7 30.14 15.90 -58.50
CA PRO A 7 28.77 15.51 -58.92
C PRO A 7 28.54 14.81 -60.33
N THR A 8 27.26 14.44 -60.62
CA THR A 8 26.47 14.54 -61.93
C THR A 8 26.86 13.70 -63.17
N SER A 9 26.00 13.30 -64.15
CA SER A 9 24.77 13.88 -64.76
C SER A 9 23.93 12.79 -65.51
N ARG A 10 22.57 12.74 -65.43
CA ARG A 10 21.50 13.16 -66.41
C ARG A 10 21.64 12.72 -67.89
N LEU A 11 20.57 12.10 -68.44
CA LEU A 11 19.75 12.59 -69.59
C LEU A 11 18.68 11.55 -70.05
N THR A 12 17.42 11.97 -70.11
CA THR A 12 16.26 11.45 -70.91
C THR A 12 16.28 12.13 -72.32
N PRO A 13 15.56 11.70 -73.41
CA PRO A 13 14.07 11.62 -73.47
C PRO A 13 13.34 10.77 -74.59
N THR A 14 12.03 10.54 -74.38
CA THR A 14 10.84 10.53 -75.30
C THR A 14 10.71 9.74 -76.64
N SER A 15 9.59 9.01 -76.82
CA SER A 15 8.51 9.14 -77.87
C SER A 15 7.64 7.85 -77.93
N ARG A 16 6.30 7.86 -77.69
CA ARG A 16 5.07 8.18 -78.48
C ARG A 16 4.52 7.08 -79.45
N LEU A 17 3.23 6.74 -79.22
CA LEU A 17 2.11 6.38 -80.15
C LEU A 17 1.76 4.89 -80.52
N THR A 18 0.69 4.38 -79.87
CA THR A 18 -0.58 3.66 -80.30
C THR A 18 -0.83 3.16 -81.74
N PRO A 19 -1.90 2.34 -82.06
CA PRO A 19 -2.84 1.52 -81.25
C PRO A 19 -3.33 0.14 -81.84
N ALA A 20 -4.21 -0.53 -81.06
CA ALA A 20 -5.42 -1.29 -81.44
C ALA A 20 -5.39 -2.80 -81.78
N ARG A 21 -6.12 -3.60 -80.97
CA ARG A 21 -7.18 -4.50 -81.47
C ARG A 21 -8.21 -4.84 -80.38
N ARG A 22 -9.49 -4.73 -80.77
CA ARG A 22 -10.70 -5.04 -80.02
C ARG A 22 -10.96 -6.55 -80.00
N LEU A 23 -11.56 -7.04 -78.91
CA LEU A 23 -12.41 -8.22 -78.91
C LEU A 23 -13.67 -7.90 -78.10
N THR A 24 -14.81 -8.11 -78.74
CA THR A 24 -16.19 -7.89 -78.28
C THR A 24 -16.87 -9.24 -78.08
N ALA A 25 -17.57 -9.44 -76.96
CA ALA A 25 -18.81 -10.22 -76.79
C ALA A 25 -19.20 -10.30 -75.29
N PRO A 26 -20.46 -10.59 -74.92
CA PRO A 26 -21.69 -9.90 -75.26
C PRO A 26 -22.42 -9.36 -74.01
N LEU A 27 -23.38 -8.45 -74.22
CA LEU A 27 -24.29 -7.94 -73.20
C LEU A 27 -25.26 -9.02 -72.70
N THR A 28 -25.35 -9.18 -71.39
CA THR A 28 -26.57 -9.61 -70.69
C THR A 28 -27.08 -8.45 -69.84
N ALA A 29 -28.27 -7.96 -70.18
CA ALA A 29 -28.98 -6.95 -69.42
C ALA A 29 -29.88 -7.62 -68.36
N GLY A 30 -29.95 -7.00 -67.17
CA GLY A 30 -31.10 -7.12 -66.28
C GLY A 30 -30.81 -7.69 -64.90
N LEU A 31 -30.43 -6.83 -63.95
CA LEU A 31 -31.26 -6.45 -62.78
C LEU A 31 -30.46 -5.45 -61.93
N LEU A 32 -30.85 -4.17 -62.00
CA LEU A 32 -30.39 -3.12 -61.10
C LEU A 32 -31.12 -3.28 -59.77
N THR A 33 -30.55 -4.06 -58.85
CA THR A 33 -30.80 -3.85 -57.43
C THR A 33 -29.92 -2.70 -56.99
N LEU A 34 -30.53 -1.55 -56.68
CA LEU A 34 -29.88 -0.49 -55.90
C LEU A 34 -29.46 -1.11 -54.56
N GLY A 35 -28.20 -1.54 -54.47
CA GLY A 35 -27.55 -1.73 -53.19
C GLY A 35 -27.48 -0.37 -52.53
N ALA A 36 -28.20 -0.19 -51.43
CA ALA A 36 -27.91 0.90 -50.50
C ALA A 36 -26.48 0.68 -50.01
N LEU A 37 -25.51 1.35 -50.65
CA LEU A 37 -24.28 1.72 -50.00
C LEU A 37 -24.67 2.66 -48.87
N THR A 38 -25.00 2.11 -47.70
CA THR A 38 -24.90 2.87 -46.47
C THR A 38 -23.44 3.25 -46.36
N ALA A 39 -23.15 4.51 -46.69
CA ALA A 39 -21.86 5.12 -46.44
C ALA A 39 -21.44 4.76 -45.02
N LEU A 40 -20.25 4.16 -44.88
CA LEU A 40 -19.56 4.19 -43.60
C LEU A 40 -19.59 5.65 -43.12
N PRO A 41 -19.95 5.93 -41.86
CA PRO A 41 -19.91 7.29 -41.37
C PRO A 41 -18.48 7.78 -41.60
N ALA A 42 -18.35 8.88 -42.35
CA ALA A 42 -17.10 9.60 -42.39
C ALA A 42 -16.68 9.83 -40.94
N ALA A 43 -15.45 9.45 -40.58
CA ALA A 43 -14.90 9.73 -39.26
C ALA A 43 -15.12 11.22 -39.00
N GLN A 44 -16.02 11.53 -38.06
CA GLN A 44 -16.18 12.90 -37.59
C GLN A 44 -14.83 13.33 -37.06
N ALA A 45 -14.40 14.51 -37.50
CA ALA A 45 -13.24 15.17 -36.95
C ALA A 45 -13.43 15.28 -35.42
N HIS A 46 -12.65 14.52 -34.65
CA HIS A 46 -12.57 14.66 -33.19
C HIS A 46 -11.94 16.02 -32.89
N ALA A 47 -12.78 17.03 -32.72
CA ALA A 47 -12.37 18.40 -32.39
C ALA A 47 -13.04 18.93 -31.11
N ALA A 48 -13.75 18.10 -30.35
CA ALA A 48 -14.22 18.41 -29.01
C ALA A 48 -13.89 17.23 -28.09
N GLY A 49 -13.45 17.51 -26.86
CA GLY A 49 -13.24 16.47 -25.84
C GLY A 49 -14.52 15.71 -25.51
N SER A 50 -14.41 14.65 -24.72
CA SER A 50 -15.58 13.86 -24.35
C SER A 50 -16.59 14.65 -23.53
N VAL A 51 -17.87 14.31 -23.68
CA VAL A 51 -18.94 14.80 -22.82
C VAL A 51 -19.37 13.67 -21.90
N VAL A 52 -19.11 13.83 -20.60
CA VAL A 52 -19.46 12.88 -19.56
C VAL A 52 -20.57 13.45 -18.69
N LYS A 53 -21.63 12.67 -18.46
CA LYS A 53 -22.80 13.13 -17.70
C LYS A 53 -23.31 12.06 -16.77
N VAL A 54 -23.72 12.49 -15.58
CA VAL A 54 -24.66 11.73 -14.74
C VAL A 54 -26.07 12.11 -15.21
N THR A 55 -26.81 11.13 -15.69
CA THR A 55 -28.17 11.30 -16.23
C THR A 55 -29.15 10.43 -15.43
N GLY A 56 -30.46 10.67 -15.60
CA GLY A 56 -31.49 9.94 -14.87
C GLY A 56 -31.92 10.62 -13.57
N GLY A 57 -32.51 9.86 -12.67
CA GLY A 57 -33.09 10.34 -11.40
C GLY A 57 -33.10 9.27 -10.32
N GLN A 58 -33.83 9.52 -9.23
CA GLN A 58 -33.81 8.66 -8.02
C GLN A 58 -33.97 7.17 -8.34
N GLY A 59 -32.88 6.39 -8.18
CA GLY A 59 -32.87 4.94 -8.39
C GLY A 59 -32.72 4.48 -9.85
N ASP A 60 -32.55 5.41 -10.80
CA ASP A 60 -32.40 5.15 -12.25
C ASP A 60 -31.36 6.08 -12.88
N TRP A 61 -30.24 6.28 -12.18
CA TRP A 61 -29.10 7.04 -12.68
C TRP A 61 -28.20 6.21 -13.60
N GLN A 62 -27.56 6.92 -14.52
CA GLN A 62 -26.57 6.35 -15.42
C GLN A 62 -25.46 7.37 -15.70
N LEU A 63 -24.21 6.91 -15.67
CA LEU A 63 -23.10 7.65 -16.24
C LEU A 63 -23.09 7.42 -17.76
N THR A 64 -22.93 8.48 -18.53
CA THR A 64 -22.82 8.40 -19.99
C THR A 64 -21.54 9.06 -20.46
N VAL A 65 -20.85 8.46 -21.44
CA VAL A 65 -19.75 9.06 -22.18
C VAL A 65 -20.24 9.25 -23.62
N ASP A 66 -20.26 10.50 -24.08
CA ASP A 66 -20.72 10.89 -25.42
C ASP A 66 -22.14 10.34 -25.72
N GLY A 67 -23.01 10.40 -24.70
CA GLY A 67 -24.39 9.91 -24.74
C GLY A 67 -24.56 8.39 -24.65
N SER A 68 -23.47 7.62 -24.63
CA SER A 68 -23.51 6.17 -24.49
C SER A 68 -23.41 5.74 -23.01
N PRO A 69 -24.21 4.76 -22.55
CA PRO A 69 -24.08 4.18 -21.21
C PRO A 69 -22.66 3.77 -20.87
N TYR A 70 -22.22 4.10 -19.66
CA TYR A 70 -20.88 3.82 -19.18
C TYR A 70 -20.94 3.28 -17.74
N THR A 71 -20.44 2.07 -17.53
CA THR A 71 -20.20 1.53 -16.18
C THR A 71 -18.71 1.59 -15.90
N VAL A 72 -18.33 2.19 -14.77
CA VAL A 72 -16.93 2.28 -14.36
C VAL A 72 -16.44 0.87 -13.97
N LYS A 73 -15.64 0.26 -14.84
CA LYS A 73 -14.88 -0.98 -14.60
C LYS A 73 -13.43 -0.59 -14.41
N GLY A 74 -13.11 -0.13 -13.20
CA GLY A 74 -11.90 0.61 -12.96
C GLY A 74 -10.88 -0.07 -12.06
N LEU A 75 -9.65 0.43 -12.12
CA LEU A 75 -8.59 0.16 -11.14
C LEU A 75 -7.93 1.48 -10.72
N THR A 76 -7.51 1.61 -9.47
CA THR A 76 -6.62 2.71 -9.09
C THR A 76 -5.24 2.50 -9.69
N TRP A 77 -4.57 3.59 -10.09
CA TRP A 77 -3.33 3.58 -10.85
C TRP A 77 -2.11 3.86 -9.96
N GLY A 78 -1.21 2.88 -9.84
CA GLY A 78 0.04 2.99 -9.06
C GLY A 78 1.28 3.43 -9.85
N PRO A 79 1.54 2.93 -11.08
CA PRO A 79 2.77 3.27 -11.81
C PRO A 79 2.95 4.77 -12.06
N SER A 80 4.18 5.17 -12.43
CA SER A 80 4.41 6.54 -12.89
C SER A 80 3.58 6.84 -14.15
N PRO A 81 3.02 8.06 -14.31
CA PRO A 81 2.39 8.48 -15.56
C PRO A 81 3.27 8.29 -16.80
N ALA A 82 4.60 8.37 -16.64
CA ALA A 82 5.55 8.17 -17.74
C ALA A 82 5.62 6.71 -18.23
N ASP A 83 5.21 5.75 -17.40
CA ASP A 83 5.19 4.33 -17.74
C ASP A 83 3.83 3.87 -18.30
N ALA A 84 2.92 4.80 -18.59
CA ALA A 84 1.55 4.49 -18.99
C ALA A 84 1.50 3.53 -20.21
N ASP A 85 2.25 3.80 -21.26
CA ASP A 85 2.28 2.98 -22.48
C ASP A 85 2.73 1.54 -22.24
N ARG A 86 3.48 1.28 -21.17
CA ARG A 86 3.90 -0.06 -20.79
C ARG A 86 2.74 -0.89 -20.21
N TYR A 87 1.84 -0.26 -19.47
CA TYR A 87 0.86 -0.97 -18.62
C TYR A 87 -0.60 -0.80 -19.05
N LEU A 88 -0.97 0.28 -19.76
CA LEU A 88 -2.33 0.47 -20.27
C LEU A 88 -2.81 -0.65 -21.21
N PRO A 89 -1.98 -1.22 -22.11
CA PRO A 89 -2.38 -2.37 -22.90
C PRO A 89 -2.82 -3.57 -22.03
N ASP A 90 -2.14 -3.79 -20.91
CA ASP A 90 -2.44 -4.89 -19.99
C ASP A 90 -3.78 -4.66 -19.29
N LEU A 91 -4.01 -3.46 -18.75
CA LEU A 91 -5.30 -3.04 -18.17
C LEU A 91 -6.45 -3.20 -19.17
N ALA A 92 -6.30 -2.70 -20.39
CA ALA A 92 -7.31 -2.82 -21.43
C ALA A 92 -7.62 -4.30 -21.73
N SER A 93 -6.61 -5.17 -21.73
CA SER A 93 -6.79 -6.62 -21.92
C SER A 93 -7.57 -7.30 -20.78
N MET A 94 -7.62 -6.69 -19.60
CA MET A 94 -8.43 -7.15 -18.47
C MET A 94 -9.91 -6.77 -18.59
N GLY A 95 -10.27 -5.93 -19.57
CA GLY A 95 -11.60 -5.32 -19.67
C GLY A 95 -11.78 -4.08 -18.78
N VAL A 96 -10.69 -3.52 -18.25
CA VAL A 96 -10.68 -2.25 -17.54
C VAL A 96 -10.95 -1.14 -18.53
N ASN A 97 -11.89 -0.26 -18.21
CA ASN A 97 -12.20 0.93 -19.01
C ASN A 97 -11.87 2.23 -18.28
N THR A 98 -11.57 2.20 -16.98
CA THR A 98 -11.28 3.41 -16.20
C THR A 98 -10.07 3.21 -15.31
N ILE A 99 -9.24 4.24 -15.15
CA ILE A 99 -8.27 4.33 -14.06
C ILE A 99 -8.54 5.54 -13.17
N ARG A 100 -8.11 5.49 -11.91
CA ARG A 100 -8.18 6.64 -10.99
C ARG A 100 -6.78 7.04 -10.51
N THR A 101 -6.55 8.34 -10.45
CA THR A 101 -5.35 8.96 -9.85
C THR A 101 -5.75 9.86 -8.68
N TRP A 102 -4.79 10.20 -7.82
CA TRP A 102 -5.00 11.11 -6.68
C TRP A 102 -4.58 12.56 -6.97
N GLY A 103 -3.86 12.80 -8.08
CA GLY A 103 -3.37 14.11 -8.48
C GLY A 103 -3.43 14.30 -9.99
N THR A 104 -3.47 15.58 -10.40
CA THR A 104 -3.45 16.04 -11.78
C THR A 104 -2.55 17.26 -11.88
N ASP A 105 -1.56 17.18 -12.76
CA ASP A 105 -0.58 18.24 -13.03
C ASP A 105 0.02 18.08 -14.44
N ALA A 106 1.09 18.82 -14.76
CA ALA A 106 1.77 18.75 -16.05
C ALA A 106 2.27 17.34 -16.43
N SER A 107 2.57 16.49 -15.44
CA SER A 107 3.03 15.11 -15.66
C SER A 107 1.89 14.16 -16.03
N SER A 108 0.63 14.59 -15.95
CA SER A 108 -0.54 13.73 -16.21
C SER A 108 -0.78 13.45 -17.69
N ARG A 109 -0.23 14.28 -18.59
CA ARG A 109 -0.51 14.18 -20.04
C ARG A 109 -0.16 12.82 -20.67
N PRO A 110 1.03 12.22 -20.43
CA PRO A 110 1.35 10.90 -20.99
C PRO A 110 0.38 9.81 -20.56
N LEU A 111 -0.10 9.84 -19.31
CA LEU A 111 -1.10 8.89 -18.82
C LEU A 111 -2.45 9.08 -19.52
N LEU A 112 -2.90 10.32 -19.64
CA LEU A 112 -4.14 10.66 -20.33
C LEU A 112 -4.09 10.26 -21.82
N ASP A 113 -2.98 10.56 -22.50
CA ASP A 113 -2.74 10.20 -23.91
C ASP A 113 -2.81 8.68 -24.09
N SER A 114 -2.08 7.92 -23.27
CA SER A 114 -2.03 6.46 -23.32
C SER A 114 -3.37 5.82 -22.99
N ALA A 115 -4.06 6.31 -21.95
CA ALA A 115 -5.39 5.83 -21.58
C ALA A 115 -6.37 6.01 -22.74
N ALA A 116 -6.43 7.20 -23.34
CA ALA A 116 -7.30 7.48 -24.47
C ALA A 116 -7.00 6.58 -25.69
N ALA A 117 -5.72 6.33 -25.98
CA ALA A 117 -5.30 5.45 -27.07
C ALA A 117 -5.77 3.99 -26.90
N HIS A 118 -6.03 3.56 -25.66
CA HIS A 118 -6.48 2.21 -25.32
C HIS A 118 -7.97 2.14 -24.95
N GLY A 119 -8.74 3.22 -25.18
CA GLY A 119 -10.16 3.26 -24.82
C GLY A 119 -10.42 3.30 -23.31
N VAL A 120 -9.42 3.70 -22.53
CA VAL A 120 -9.48 3.86 -21.08
C VAL A 120 -9.69 5.34 -20.73
N LYS A 121 -10.52 5.60 -19.74
CA LYS A 121 -10.79 6.94 -19.19
C LYS A 121 -10.12 7.12 -17.82
N VAL A 122 -9.92 8.36 -17.38
CA VAL A 122 -9.24 8.70 -16.13
C VAL A 122 -10.17 9.50 -15.22
N ILE A 123 -10.42 8.99 -14.01
CA ILE A 123 -10.91 9.80 -12.88
C ILE A 123 -9.71 10.60 -12.38
N ALA A 124 -9.67 11.88 -12.74
CA ALA A 124 -8.54 12.76 -12.50
C ALA A 124 -8.66 13.39 -11.11
N GLY A 125 -7.77 12.99 -10.20
CA GLY A 125 -7.78 13.46 -8.82
C GLY A 125 -7.14 14.82 -8.62
N PHE A 126 -7.58 15.52 -7.58
CA PHE A 126 -6.94 16.71 -7.03
C PHE A 126 -6.71 16.50 -5.54
N TRP A 127 -5.45 16.63 -5.10
CA TRP A 127 -5.07 16.39 -3.71
C TRP A 127 -5.42 17.60 -2.84
N LEU A 128 -6.43 17.44 -2.00
CA LEU A 128 -6.64 18.31 -0.85
C LEU A 128 -6.00 17.67 0.37
N GLN A 129 -5.38 18.50 1.22
CA GLN A 129 -4.69 18.05 2.43
C GLN A 129 -5.70 17.37 3.38
N PRO A 130 -5.59 16.04 3.62
CA PRO A 130 -6.66 15.27 4.28
C PRO A 130 -6.68 15.42 5.79
N GLY A 131 -5.71 16.13 6.38
CA GLY A 131 -5.56 16.29 7.81
C GLY A 131 -4.79 15.11 8.41
N GLY A 132 -3.51 15.34 8.73
CA GLY A 132 -2.70 14.50 9.61
C GLY A 132 -2.48 13.04 9.17
N GLY A 133 -1.49 12.38 9.77
CA GLY A 133 -1.07 11.01 9.42
C GLY A 133 0.05 10.95 8.36
N PRO A 134 0.67 9.77 8.16
CA PRO A 134 1.80 9.61 7.23
C PRO A 134 1.43 10.02 5.80
N GLY A 135 2.26 10.84 5.16
CA GLY A 135 2.05 11.27 3.77
C GLY A 135 0.92 12.28 3.54
N SER A 136 0.16 12.65 4.58
CA SER A 136 -0.98 13.59 4.47
C SER A 136 -0.57 14.98 3.97
N GLY A 137 0.62 15.46 4.37
CA GLY A 137 1.14 16.78 4.04
C GLY A 137 0.79 17.88 5.07
N GLY A 138 0.11 17.53 6.18
CA GLY A 138 -0.07 18.40 7.34
C GLY A 138 -1.51 18.57 7.82
N CYS A 139 -1.71 19.53 8.72
CA CYS A 139 -3.01 19.90 9.31
C CYS A 139 -3.44 21.28 8.81
N VAL A 140 -4.07 21.34 7.64
CA VAL A 140 -4.67 22.58 7.11
C VAL A 140 -5.87 22.97 7.95
N ASN A 141 -5.92 24.22 8.36
CA ASN A 141 -7.09 24.80 9.04
C ASN A 141 -8.06 25.37 8.00
N TYR A 142 -9.07 24.59 7.59
CA TYR A 142 -10.04 24.99 6.57
C TYR A 142 -10.95 26.16 6.98
N LEU A 143 -11.04 26.47 8.28
CA LEU A 143 -11.76 27.65 8.77
C LEU A 143 -11.01 28.94 8.44
N THR A 144 -9.69 28.97 8.64
CA THR A 144 -8.92 30.23 8.66
C THR A 144 -7.80 30.33 7.63
N ASP A 145 -7.32 29.23 7.07
CA ASP A 145 -6.22 29.25 6.10
C ASP A 145 -6.73 29.65 4.70
N THR A 146 -6.93 30.95 4.49
CA THR A 146 -7.37 31.49 3.21
C THR A 146 -6.29 31.36 2.13
N ALA A 147 -5.00 31.42 2.50
CA ALA A 147 -3.91 31.33 1.54
C ALA A 147 -3.87 29.96 0.86
N TYR A 148 -4.00 28.87 1.63
CA TYR A 148 -4.10 27.52 1.08
C TYR A 148 -5.33 27.37 0.18
N LYS A 149 -6.49 27.83 0.65
CA LYS A 149 -7.75 27.74 -0.12
C LYS A 149 -7.69 28.52 -1.43
N ASP A 150 -7.17 29.75 -1.40
CA ASP A 150 -6.99 30.59 -2.59
C ASP A 150 -6.01 29.95 -3.58
N GLN A 151 -4.95 29.32 -3.09
CA GLN A 151 -4.00 28.58 -3.93
C GLN A 151 -4.69 27.42 -4.66
N MET A 152 -5.44 26.57 -3.94
CA MET A 152 -6.14 25.42 -4.56
C MET A 152 -7.24 25.87 -5.53
N LEU A 153 -7.97 26.95 -5.21
CA LEU A 153 -8.98 27.55 -6.11
C LEU A 153 -8.37 28.17 -7.37
N ALA A 154 -7.08 28.53 -7.36
CA ALA A 154 -6.36 28.97 -8.55
C ALA A 154 -5.75 27.78 -9.32
N GLU A 155 -5.24 26.78 -8.60
CA GLU A 155 -4.49 25.67 -9.18
C GLU A 155 -5.38 24.65 -9.89
N PHE A 156 -6.44 24.16 -9.23
CA PHE A 156 -7.23 23.07 -9.82
C PHE A 156 -7.94 23.51 -11.10
N PRO A 157 -8.61 24.68 -11.18
CA PRO A 157 -9.24 25.12 -12.42
C PRO A 157 -8.25 25.35 -13.56
N ARG A 158 -6.97 25.65 -13.27
CA ARG A 158 -5.92 25.76 -14.29
C ARG A 158 -5.68 24.41 -14.96
N TRP A 159 -5.55 23.34 -14.19
CA TRP A 159 -5.35 21.99 -14.72
C TRP A 159 -6.62 21.43 -15.38
N VAL A 160 -7.79 21.75 -14.86
CA VAL A 160 -9.06 21.47 -15.55
C VAL A 160 -9.09 22.18 -16.91
N GLN A 161 -8.75 23.46 -16.97
CA GLN A 161 -8.74 24.21 -18.24
C GLN A 161 -7.77 23.61 -19.26
N GLU A 162 -6.63 23.06 -18.82
CA GLU A 162 -5.66 22.37 -19.67
C GLU A 162 -6.21 21.06 -20.24
N TYR A 163 -6.88 20.25 -19.42
CA TYR A 163 -7.21 18.87 -19.75
C TYR A 163 -8.69 18.58 -20.02
N LYS A 164 -9.60 19.55 -19.85
CA LYS A 164 -11.06 19.35 -20.04
C LYS A 164 -11.43 18.84 -21.43
N ASP A 165 -10.67 19.18 -22.46
CA ASP A 165 -10.94 18.73 -23.82
C ASP A 165 -10.18 17.45 -24.18
N HIS A 166 -9.45 16.86 -23.21
CA HIS A 166 -8.67 15.66 -23.43
C HIS A 166 -9.58 14.41 -23.43
N PRO A 167 -9.54 13.55 -24.47
CA PRO A 167 -10.43 12.40 -24.60
C PRO A 167 -10.26 11.34 -23.50
N GLY A 168 -9.13 11.36 -22.81
CA GLY A 168 -8.83 10.49 -21.67
C GLY A 168 -9.54 10.87 -20.37
N VAL A 169 -10.14 12.06 -20.21
CA VAL A 169 -10.78 12.46 -18.95
C VAL A 169 -12.17 11.83 -18.81
N LEU A 170 -12.48 11.29 -17.62
CA LEU A 170 -13.83 10.83 -17.24
C LEU A 170 -14.56 11.87 -16.38
N MET A 171 -13.92 12.29 -15.31
CA MET A 171 -14.47 13.17 -14.27
C MET A 171 -13.35 13.67 -13.36
N TRP A 172 -13.66 14.71 -12.57
CA TRP A 172 -12.74 15.32 -11.61
C TRP A 172 -13.08 14.85 -10.19
N ASN A 173 -12.09 14.36 -9.45
CA ASN A 173 -12.25 13.96 -8.05
C ASN A 173 -11.48 14.92 -7.12
N VAL A 174 -12.20 15.67 -6.28
CA VAL A 174 -11.64 16.69 -5.39
C VAL A 174 -11.44 16.12 -4.00
N GLY A 175 -10.19 15.92 -3.58
CA GLY A 175 -9.84 15.38 -2.28
C GLY A 175 -9.93 13.84 -2.18
N ASN A 176 -9.36 13.32 -1.10
CA ASN A 176 -9.36 11.91 -0.74
C ASN A 176 -9.31 11.79 0.79
N GLU A 177 -10.32 11.16 1.39
CA GLU A 177 -10.34 10.74 2.81
C GLU A 177 -10.07 11.87 3.83
N SER A 178 -10.47 13.09 3.48
CA SER A 178 -10.14 14.26 4.29
C SER A 178 -11.10 14.46 5.46
N VAL A 179 -12.38 14.08 5.33
CA VAL A 179 -13.35 14.17 6.44
C VAL A 179 -12.97 13.21 7.55
N LEU A 180 -12.56 11.98 7.20
CA LEU A 180 -11.96 11.06 8.17
C LEU A 180 -10.63 11.63 8.70
N GLY A 181 -9.69 11.98 7.81
CA GLY A 181 -8.33 12.36 8.19
C GLY A 181 -8.26 13.54 9.16
N LEU A 182 -9.14 14.54 9.04
CA LEU A 182 -9.17 15.72 9.92
C LEU A 182 -9.19 15.37 11.43
N GLN A 183 -9.69 14.19 11.82
CA GLN A 183 -9.68 13.74 13.22
C GLN A 183 -8.27 13.49 13.79
N ASN A 184 -7.27 13.34 12.92
CA ASN A 184 -5.86 13.24 13.29
C ASN A 184 -5.30 14.59 13.78
N CYS A 185 -5.96 15.70 13.46
CA CYS A 185 -5.53 17.06 13.77
C CYS A 185 -6.46 17.78 14.76
N TYR A 186 -7.75 17.45 14.75
CA TYR A 186 -8.79 18.16 15.47
C TYR A 186 -9.68 17.20 16.25
N GLY A 187 -10.27 17.67 17.35
CA GLY A 187 -11.20 16.89 18.17
C GLY A 187 -12.42 17.70 18.62
N GLY A 188 -13.46 17.00 19.08
CA GLY A 188 -14.69 17.62 19.59
C GLY A 188 -15.35 18.57 18.60
N ASP A 189 -15.94 19.66 19.09
CA ASP A 189 -16.66 20.63 18.27
C ASP A 189 -15.79 21.29 17.19
N GLU A 190 -14.47 21.37 17.39
CA GLU A 190 -13.57 21.92 16.39
C GLU A 190 -13.46 21.01 15.16
N LEU A 191 -13.35 19.70 15.36
CA LEU A 191 -13.34 18.72 14.27
C LEU A 191 -14.58 18.86 13.39
N GLU A 192 -15.75 18.97 14.01
CA GLU A 192 -17.01 19.11 13.28
C GLU A 192 -17.08 20.40 12.46
N ARG A 193 -16.60 21.52 13.00
CA ARG A 193 -16.47 22.76 12.23
C ARG A 193 -15.46 22.65 11.09
N GLN A 194 -14.36 21.92 11.27
CA GLN A 194 -13.38 21.70 10.21
C GLN A 194 -13.96 20.82 9.09
N ARG A 195 -14.71 19.76 9.42
CA ARG A 195 -15.41 18.91 8.43
C ARG A 195 -16.44 19.71 7.63
N ASP A 196 -17.22 20.56 8.29
CA ASP A 196 -18.15 21.48 7.63
C ASP A 196 -17.41 22.47 6.70
N ALA A 197 -16.32 23.07 7.17
CA ALA A 197 -15.52 24.02 6.39
C ALA A 197 -14.84 23.35 5.18
N TYR A 198 -14.28 22.16 5.36
CA TYR A 198 -13.68 21.37 4.29
C TYR A 198 -14.70 21.03 3.20
N THR A 199 -15.85 20.49 3.57
CA THR A 199 -16.88 20.10 2.59
C THR A 199 -17.54 21.29 1.91
N THR A 200 -17.63 22.45 2.59
CA THR A 200 -18.00 23.72 1.95
C THR A 200 -16.94 24.13 0.92
N PHE A 201 -15.66 23.98 1.25
CA PHE A 201 -14.57 24.30 0.33
C PHE A 201 -14.53 23.36 -0.88
N VAL A 202 -14.80 22.07 -0.71
CA VAL A 202 -15.01 21.12 -1.81
C VAL A 202 -16.09 21.62 -2.78
N ASN A 203 -17.18 22.19 -2.25
CA ASN A 203 -18.23 22.78 -3.07
C ASN A 203 -17.77 24.01 -3.88
N ASP A 204 -16.98 24.88 -3.26
CA ASP A 204 -16.41 26.05 -3.93
C ASP A 204 -15.49 25.64 -5.08
N VAL A 205 -14.69 24.59 -4.88
CA VAL A 205 -13.89 23.97 -5.94
C VAL A 205 -14.78 23.39 -7.04
N ALA A 206 -15.83 22.63 -6.69
CA ALA A 206 -16.73 22.01 -7.67
C ALA A 206 -17.38 23.07 -8.59
N LYS A 207 -17.89 24.17 -8.02
CA LYS A 207 -18.41 25.31 -8.78
C LYS A 207 -17.39 25.90 -9.75
N LYS A 208 -16.13 26.05 -9.30
CA LYS A 208 -15.05 26.58 -10.15
C LYS A 208 -14.71 25.62 -11.28
N ILE A 209 -14.69 24.32 -11.02
CA ILE A 209 -14.47 23.31 -12.04
C ILE A 209 -15.60 23.35 -13.08
N HIS A 210 -16.87 23.33 -12.66
CA HIS A 210 -18.01 23.40 -13.60
C HIS A 210 -18.03 24.67 -14.44
N ALA A 211 -17.59 25.81 -13.89
CA ALA A 211 -17.49 27.06 -14.64
C ALA A 211 -16.45 26.99 -15.79
N VAL A 212 -15.43 26.14 -15.63
CA VAL A 212 -14.36 25.94 -16.62
C VAL A 212 -14.68 24.78 -17.56
N ASP A 213 -15.22 23.70 -17.01
CA ASP A 213 -15.52 22.45 -17.69
C ASP A 213 -16.96 22.03 -17.37
N PRO A 214 -17.93 22.41 -18.22
CA PRO A 214 -19.31 21.95 -18.09
C PRO A 214 -19.49 20.53 -18.64
N ASN A 215 -18.47 19.87 -19.16
CA ASN A 215 -18.59 18.59 -19.88
C ASN A 215 -18.24 17.37 -19.04
N HIS A 216 -17.62 17.54 -17.87
CA HIS A 216 -17.26 16.42 -17.00
C HIS A 216 -17.86 16.55 -15.59
N PRO A 217 -18.28 15.44 -14.95
CA PRO A 217 -18.74 15.46 -13.57
C PRO A 217 -17.62 15.80 -12.57
N VAL A 218 -18.02 16.27 -11.39
CA VAL A 218 -17.17 16.48 -10.23
C VAL A 218 -17.66 15.64 -9.05
N THR A 219 -16.73 14.96 -8.38
CA THR A 219 -16.98 14.16 -7.18
C THR A 219 -15.93 14.42 -6.10
N SER A 220 -16.11 13.85 -4.91
CA SER A 220 -15.16 13.92 -3.80
C SER A 220 -15.21 12.59 -3.05
N THR A 221 -14.02 12.04 -2.78
CA THR A 221 -13.83 10.70 -2.22
C THR A 221 -13.51 10.80 -0.73
N ASP A 222 -14.18 9.99 0.09
CA ASP A 222 -13.82 9.81 1.50
C ASP A 222 -13.81 8.34 1.94
N ALA A 223 -13.25 8.10 3.12
CA ALA A 223 -13.17 6.78 3.72
C ALA A 223 -14.54 6.44 4.28
N TRP A 224 -15.16 5.38 3.74
CA TRP A 224 -16.52 4.99 4.06
C TRP A 224 -17.55 6.11 3.80
N VAL A 225 -18.82 5.88 4.18
CA VAL A 225 -19.94 6.80 3.89
C VAL A 225 -20.06 7.97 4.87
N GLY A 226 -19.16 8.08 5.86
CA GLY A 226 -19.24 9.07 6.93
C GLY A 226 -19.18 10.53 6.47
N ALA A 227 -18.62 10.78 5.29
CA ALA A 227 -18.57 12.12 4.69
C ALA A 227 -19.87 12.55 3.99
N TRP A 228 -20.72 11.59 3.60
CA TRP A 228 -21.90 11.88 2.79
C TRP A 228 -22.92 12.83 3.45
N PRO A 229 -23.18 12.79 4.78
CA PRO A 229 -24.01 13.80 5.44
C PRO A 229 -23.46 15.23 5.28
N TYR A 230 -22.13 15.40 5.36
CA TYR A 230 -21.49 16.71 5.17
C TYR A 230 -21.56 17.14 3.71
N TYR A 231 -21.33 16.24 2.74
CA TYR A 231 -21.47 16.57 1.33
C TYR A 231 -22.92 16.91 0.94
N GLN A 232 -23.92 16.22 1.51
CA GLN A 232 -25.32 16.53 1.29
C GLN A 232 -25.68 17.93 1.81
N LYS A 233 -25.13 18.32 2.96
CA LYS A 233 -25.35 19.62 3.59
C LYS A 233 -24.59 20.76 2.90
N ASN A 234 -23.30 20.54 2.61
CA ASN A 234 -22.36 21.61 2.29
C ASN A 234 -21.86 21.58 0.82
N ALA A 235 -22.02 20.46 0.12
CA ALA A 235 -21.52 20.25 -1.25
C ALA A 235 -22.61 19.89 -2.29
N PRO A 236 -23.65 20.73 -2.46
CA PRO A 236 -24.73 20.48 -3.42
C PRO A 236 -24.28 20.46 -4.88
N ASP A 237 -23.13 21.05 -5.22
CA ASP A 237 -22.61 21.10 -6.60
C ASP A 237 -21.78 19.87 -6.99
N LEU A 238 -21.60 18.86 -6.13
CA LEU A 238 -21.05 17.56 -6.58
C LEU A 238 -22.06 16.84 -7.48
N ASP A 239 -21.64 16.24 -8.59
CA ASP A 239 -22.54 15.49 -9.48
C ASP A 239 -22.91 14.10 -8.93
N LEU A 240 -22.01 13.52 -8.14
CA LEU A 240 -22.12 12.21 -7.52
C LEU A 240 -21.25 12.13 -6.27
N TYR A 241 -21.54 11.19 -5.38
CA TYR A 241 -20.66 10.87 -4.25
C TYR A 241 -19.62 9.82 -4.64
N ALA A 242 -18.48 9.85 -3.96
CA ALA A 242 -17.48 8.79 -4.03
C ALA A 242 -17.16 8.27 -2.64
N VAL A 243 -16.73 7.01 -2.56
CA VAL A 243 -16.43 6.33 -1.32
C VAL A 243 -15.33 5.28 -1.51
N ASN A 244 -14.39 5.27 -0.58
CA ASN A 244 -13.45 4.17 -0.40
C ASN A 244 -14.06 3.16 0.58
N SER A 245 -14.17 1.90 0.17
CA SER A 245 -14.70 0.83 1.00
C SER A 245 -14.14 -0.52 0.59
N TYR A 246 -13.58 -1.22 1.56
CA TYR A 246 -12.91 -2.50 1.39
C TYR A 246 -13.85 -3.62 1.84
N ASP A 247 -13.69 -4.17 3.05
CA ASP A 247 -14.46 -5.33 3.52
C ASP A 247 -15.98 -5.06 3.54
N ALA A 248 -16.38 -3.84 3.91
CA ALA A 248 -17.78 -3.45 4.07
C ALA A 248 -18.48 -2.93 2.79
N VAL A 249 -17.94 -3.13 1.59
CA VAL A 249 -18.47 -2.52 0.35
C VAL A 249 -19.93 -2.85 0.05
N CYS A 250 -20.41 -4.02 0.48
CA CYS A 250 -21.81 -4.42 0.32
C CYS A 250 -22.78 -3.58 1.17
N ASP A 251 -22.30 -3.03 2.29
CA ASP A 251 -23.12 -2.23 3.20
C ASP A 251 -23.32 -0.80 2.69
N VAL A 252 -22.52 -0.33 1.72
CA VAL A 252 -22.66 1.00 1.09
C VAL A 252 -24.07 1.20 0.54
N ARG A 253 -24.68 0.16 -0.04
CA ARG A 253 -26.06 0.23 -0.52
C ARG A 253 -27.02 0.56 0.62
N SER A 254 -26.95 -0.19 1.71
CA SER A 254 -27.85 -0.01 2.85
C SER A 254 -27.67 1.36 3.50
N ALA A 255 -26.42 1.84 3.60
CA ALA A 255 -26.11 3.16 4.10
C ALA A 255 -26.65 4.27 3.18
N TRP A 256 -26.58 4.06 1.86
CA TRP A 256 -27.14 5.00 0.89
C TRP A 256 -28.67 5.13 1.06
N GLU A 257 -29.36 3.99 1.14
CA GLU A 257 -30.82 3.92 1.29
C GLU A 257 -31.28 4.54 2.61
N GLN A 258 -30.59 4.23 3.72
CA GLN A 258 -30.92 4.74 5.05
C GLN A 258 -30.61 6.23 5.22
N GLY A 259 -29.53 6.71 4.61
CA GLY A 259 -29.17 8.13 4.64
C GLY A 259 -30.06 9.01 3.77
N GLY A 260 -30.94 8.43 2.94
CA GLY A 260 -31.87 9.18 2.10
C GLY A 260 -31.17 10.07 1.08
N TYR A 261 -30.02 9.63 0.57
CA TYR A 261 -29.25 10.40 -0.41
C TYR A 261 -29.93 10.43 -1.77
N THR A 262 -29.73 11.53 -2.49
CA THR A 262 -30.41 11.84 -3.76
C THR A 262 -29.44 12.00 -4.93
N LYS A 263 -28.22 11.51 -4.76
CA LYS A 263 -27.19 11.45 -5.80
C LYS A 263 -26.70 10.00 -5.93
N PRO A 264 -26.34 9.57 -7.14
CA PRO A 264 -25.67 8.27 -7.32
C PRO A 264 -24.26 8.32 -6.72
N TYR A 265 -23.62 7.16 -6.67
CA TYR A 265 -22.24 7.08 -6.19
C TYR A 265 -21.35 6.19 -7.07
N ILE A 266 -20.04 6.38 -6.93
CA ILE A 266 -19.01 5.46 -7.38
C ILE A 266 -18.20 4.96 -6.18
N VAL A 267 -17.71 3.74 -6.23
CA VAL A 267 -16.74 3.23 -5.24
C VAL A 267 -15.34 3.45 -5.79
N THR A 268 -14.53 4.27 -5.14
CA THR A 268 -13.25 4.76 -5.70
C THR A 268 -12.03 3.98 -5.22
N GLU A 269 -12.18 3.18 -4.18
CA GLU A 269 -11.25 2.14 -3.75
C GLU A 269 -12.07 1.00 -3.15
N SER A 270 -11.79 -0.23 -3.59
CA SER A 270 -12.39 -1.44 -3.02
C SER A 270 -11.57 -2.67 -3.36
N GLY A 271 -11.79 -3.75 -2.62
CA GLY A 271 -11.03 -4.98 -2.74
C GLY A 271 -11.12 -5.76 -1.44
N PRO A 272 -10.08 -6.55 -1.09
CA PRO A 272 -10.06 -7.27 0.18
C PRO A 272 -9.95 -6.33 1.36
N ALA A 273 -10.27 -6.86 2.54
CA ALA A 273 -10.13 -6.19 3.82
C ALA A 273 -8.75 -5.53 4.00
N GLY A 274 -8.77 -4.29 4.49
CA GLY A 274 -7.57 -3.58 4.93
C GLY A 274 -7.04 -4.11 6.26
N GLU A 275 -5.81 -3.73 6.58
CA GLU A 275 -5.14 -4.11 7.84
C GLU A 275 -5.97 -3.73 9.09
N TRP A 276 -6.71 -2.64 9.03
CA TRP A 276 -7.56 -2.14 10.11
C TRP A 276 -8.92 -2.85 10.23
N GLU A 277 -9.24 -3.77 9.33
CA GLU A 277 -10.53 -4.48 9.27
C GLU A 277 -10.42 -5.97 9.66
N VAL A 278 -9.20 -6.48 9.84
CA VAL A 278 -8.95 -7.88 10.16
C VAL A 278 -8.62 -8.07 11.63
N PRO A 279 -8.94 -9.24 12.22
CA PRO A 279 -8.51 -9.56 13.57
C PRO A 279 -6.99 -9.75 13.63
N ASP A 280 -6.42 -9.62 14.83
CA ASP A 280 -5.03 -9.99 15.07
C ASP A 280 -4.84 -11.52 15.07
N ASP A 281 -3.70 -11.97 14.54
CA ASP A 281 -3.24 -13.35 14.59
C ASP A 281 -2.70 -13.74 15.99
N ALA A 282 -2.25 -14.99 16.12
CA ALA A 282 -1.76 -15.53 17.40
C ALA A 282 -0.54 -14.78 17.99
N ASN A 283 0.16 -13.96 17.21
CA ASN A 283 1.26 -13.12 17.68
C ASN A 283 0.84 -11.67 17.96
N GLY A 284 -0.45 -11.32 17.81
CA GLY A 284 -0.98 -10.00 18.16
C GLY A 284 -0.72 -8.93 17.08
N VAL A 285 -0.68 -9.33 15.81
CA VAL A 285 -0.61 -8.43 14.66
C VAL A 285 -1.71 -8.80 13.65
N PRO A 286 -2.22 -7.85 12.84
CA PRO A 286 -3.29 -8.11 11.88
C PRO A 286 -3.08 -9.36 11.01
N GLU A 287 -4.07 -10.26 10.98
CA GLU A 287 -4.05 -11.47 10.16
C GLU A 287 -4.32 -11.11 8.69
N GLU A 288 -3.30 -11.23 7.85
CA GLU A 288 -3.42 -10.90 6.44
C GLU A 288 -4.24 -11.97 5.71
N PRO A 289 -5.26 -11.59 4.91
CA PRO A 289 -6.03 -12.57 4.15
C PRO A 289 -5.16 -13.33 3.15
N THR A 290 -5.42 -14.63 3.00
CA THR A 290 -4.77 -15.49 1.98
C THR A 290 -4.92 -14.93 0.57
N ASP A 291 -4.04 -15.30 -0.36
CA ASP A 291 -4.09 -14.84 -1.76
C ASP A 291 -5.42 -15.19 -2.44
N ARG A 292 -5.97 -16.37 -2.10
CA ARG A 292 -7.30 -16.80 -2.55
C ARG A 292 -8.42 -15.94 -1.98
N ALA A 293 -8.36 -15.65 -0.67
CA ALA A 293 -9.35 -14.78 -0.03
C ALA A 293 -9.31 -13.37 -0.61
N LYS A 294 -8.11 -12.85 -0.91
CA LYS A 294 -7.96 -11.55 -1.57
C LYS A 294 -8.60 -11.52 -2.96
N ALA A 295 -8.31 -12.53 -3.77
CA ALA A 295 -8.92 -12.67 -5.10
C ALA A 295 -10.46 -12.76 -5.04
N GLN A 296 -10.99 -13.48 -4.04
CA GLN A 296 -12.43 -13.55 -3.80
C GLN A 296 -13.00 -12.19 -3.38
N GLY A 297 -12.32 -11.46 -2.49
CA GLY A 297 -12.74 -10.13 -2.04
C GLY A 297 -12.96 -9.13 -3.19
N TYR A 298 -12.10 -9.13 -4.21
CA TYR A 298 -12.33 -8.30 -5.42
C TYR A 298 -13.58 -8.71 -6.19
N THR A 299 -13.84 -10.01 -6.29
CA THR A 299 -15.03 -10.54 -6.98
C THR A 299 -16.30 -10.13 -6.23
N ASP A 300 -16.30 -10.27 -4.92
CA ASP A 300 -17.43 -9.92 -4.05
C ASP A 300 -17.69 -8.41 -4.06
N ALA A 301 -16.63 -7.60 -3.99
CA ALA A 301 -16.72 -6.15 -4.11
C ALA A 301 -17.41 -5.72 -5.42
N TRP A 302 -16.97 -6.29 -6.55
CA TRP A 302 -17.58 -5.99 -7.84
C TRP A 302 -19.05 -6.42 -7.91
N ASN A 303 -19.39 -7.58 -7.37
CA ASN A 303 -20.78 -8.07 -7.31
C ASN A 303 -21.65 -7.15 -6.46
N CYS A 304 -21.15 -6.66 -5.32
CA CYS A 304 -21.89 -5.76 -4.46
C CYS A 304 -22.13 -4.39 -5.10
N VAL A 305 -21.12 -3.84 -5.78
CA VAL A 305 -21.26 -2.58 -6.54
C VAL A 305 -22.28 -2.75 -7.67
N THR A 306 -22.14 -3.77 -8.51
CA THR A 306 -23.04 -4.00 -9.66
C THR A 306 -24.45 -4.47 -9.26
N GLY A 307 -24.63 -4.89 -8.01
CA GLY A 307 -25.91 -5.22 -7.41
C GLY A 307 -26.80 -4.00 -7.14
N HIS A 308 -26.23 -2.81 -6.94
CA HIS A 308 -26.99 -1.57 -6.69
C HIS A 308 -27.25 -0.79 -7.99
N ARG A 309 -27.95 -1.44 -8.92
CA ARG A 309 -28.26 -0.90 -10.25
C ARG A 309 -29.04 0.40 -10.18
N GLY A 310 -28.72 1.33 -11.08
CA GLY A 310 -29.37 2.64 -11.13
C GLY A 310 -28.90 3.61 -10.05
N VAL A 311 -27.97 3.23 -9.16
CA VAL A 311 -27.43 4.12 -8.12
C VAL A 311 -25.90 4.04 -8.06
N ALA A 312 -25.33 2.85 -7.97
CA ALA A 312 -23.89 2.65 -8.09
C ALA A 312 -23.48 2.68 -9.57
N LEU A 313 -22.58 3.61 -9.94
CA LEU A 313 -22.16 3.82 -11.34
C LEU A 313 -20.91 2.99 -11.72
N GLY A 314 -20.43 2.16 -10.80
CA GLY A 314 -19.27 1.30 -10.95
C GLY A 314 -18.22 1.55 -9.87
N ALA A 315 -17.01 1.02 -10.08
CA ALA A 315 -15.93 1.09 -9.11
C ALA A 315 -14.54 1.20 -9.72
N THR A 316 -13.59 1.76 -8.97
CA THR A 316 -12.15 1.52 -9.15
C THR A 316 -11.65 0.62 -8.02
N LEU A 317 -11.29 -0.61 -8.35
CA LEU A 317 -10.71 -1.57 -7.40
C LEU A 317 -9.26 -1.17 -7.06
N PHE A 318 -8.81 -1.48 -5.85
CA PHE A 318 -7.49 -1.11 -5.33
C PHE A 318 -6.63 -2.38 -5.20
N HIS A 319 -5.54 -2.61 -5.95
CA HIS A 319 -4.74 -1.62 -6.66
C HIS A 319 -3.94 -2.18 -7.84
N TYR A 320 -3.93 -1.48 -8.98
CA TYR A 320 -2.97 -1.75 -10.06
C TYR A 320 -1.66 -1.02 -9.72
N GLY A 321 -0.91 -1.57 -8.77
CA GLY A 321 0.39 -1.05 -8.31
C GLY A 321 1.52 -2.03 -8.57
N THR A 322 2.75 -1.51 -8.59
CA THR A 322 3.99 -2.30 -8.77
C THR A 322 4.93 -2.25 -7.58
N GLU A 323 4.55 -1.47 -6.56
CA GLU A 323 5.23 -1.37 -5.27
C GLU A 323 5.42 -2.77 -4.69
N TYR A 324 6.59 -2.96 -4.09
CA TYR A 324 7.03 -4.25 -3.56
C TYR A 324 7.52 -4.05 -2.12
N ASP A 325 6.56 -3.70 -1.30
CA ASP A 325 6.71 -3.45 0.13
C ASP A 325 5.53 -4.13 0.88
N PHE A 326 5.45 -3.92 2.19
CA PHE A 326 4.36 -4.43 3.02
C PHE A 326 2.96 -4.10 2.44
N GLY A 327 2.73 -2.85 2.03
CA GLY A 327 1.43 -2.42 1.49
C GLY A 327 1.17 -2.98 0.09
N GLY A 328 2.21 -3.04 -0.75
CA GLY A 328 2.15 -3.62 -2.08
C GLY A 328 1.79 -5.10 -2.05
N ILE A 329 2.37 -5.90 -1.15
CA ILE A 329 1.92 -7.30 -0.99
C ILE A 329 0.51 -7.38 -0.43
N TRP A 330 0.07 -6.41 0.38
CA TRP A 330 -1.30 -6.42 0.85
C TRP A 330 -2.30 -6.25 -0.30
N PHE A 331 -2.13 -5.22 -1.14
CA PHE A 331 -3.16 -4.73 -2.05
C PHE A 331 -2.84 -4.82 -3.55
N ASN A 332 -1.58 -4.93 -3.96
CA ASN A 332 -1.26 -4.88 -5.39
C ASN A 332 -1.69 -6.15 -6.11
N LEU A 333 -2.27 -5.94 -7.29
CA LEU A 333 -2.50 -6.99 -8.29
C LEU A 333 -1.19 -7.41 -8.98
N LEU A 334 -0.19 -6.53 -9.02
CA LEU A 334 1.09 -6.72 -9.72
C LEU A 334 2.32 -6.35 -8.87
N PRO A 335 2.49 -6.85 -7.63
CA PRO A 335 3.67 -6.55 -6.84
C PRO A 335 4.95 -6.96 -7.60
N ALA A 336 5.93 -6.05 -7.68
CA ALA A 336 7.13 -6.21 -8.51
C ALA A 336 6.85 -6.55 -10.00
N GLY A 337 5.67 -6.18 -10.51
CA GLY A 337 5.23 -6.48 -11.88
C GLY A 337 4.77 -7.93 -12.11
N GLN A 338 4.61 -8.73 -11.06
CA GLN A 338 4.18 -10.13 -11.15
C GLN A 338 2.69 -10.28 -10.87
N LYS A 339 1.95 -10.96 -11.75
CA LYS A 339 0.48 -11.07 -11.66
C LYS A 339 0.06 -12.05 -10.55
N ARG A 340 -0.86 -11.62 -9.69
CA ARG A 340 -1.44 -12.44 -8.60
C ARG A 340 -2.79 -13.03 -8.97
N LEU A 341 -3.34 -13.89 -8.10
CA LEU A 341 -4.70 -14.43 -8.29
C LEU A 341 -5.75 -13.31 -8.40
N SER A 342 -5.57 -12.23 -7.62
CA SER A 342 -6.41 -11.03 -7.67
C SER A 342 -6.47 -10.37 -9.05
N TYR A 343 -5.38 -10.40 -9.82
CA TYR A 343 -5.36 -9.89 -11.19
C TYR A 343 -6.39 -10.62 -12.07
N TYR A 344 -6.35 -11.96 -12.05
CA TYR A 344 -7.23 -12.79 -12.85
C TYR A 344 -8.68 -12.77 -12.35
N ALA A 345 -8.89 -12.59 -11.05
CA ALA A 345 -10.21 -12.36 -10.48
C ALA A 345 -10.85 -11.07 -11.02
N VAL A 346 -10.11 -9.95 -11.03
CA VAL A 346 -10.60 -8.68 -11.59
C VAL A 346 -10.82 -8.78 -13.09
N LYS A 347 -9.89 -9.38 -13.84
CA LYS A 347 -10.05 -9.63 -15.29
C LYS A 347 -11.35 -10.38 -15.58
N ARG A 348 -11.63 -11.46 -14.84
CA ARG A 348 -12.87 -12.23 -14.97
C ARG A 348 -14.11 -11.42 -14.58
N ALA A 349 -14.05 -10.68 -13.48
CA ALA A 349 -15.14 -9.82 -13.00
C ALA A 349 -15.55 -8.78 -14.05
N TYR A 350 -14.57 -8.26 -14.81
CA TYR A 350 -14.80 -7.29 -15.88
C TYR A 350 -15.18 -7.91 -17.23
N GLY A 351 -15.26 -9.24 -17.30
CA GLY A 351 -15.66 -10.00 -18.48
C GLY A 351 -14.51 -10.32 -19.45
N GLY A 352 -13.26 -10.14 -19.01
CA GLY A 352 -12.09 -10.59 -19.76
C GLY A 352 -11.99 -12.12 -19.78
N ASP A 353 -11.52 -12.66 -20.91
CA ASP A 353 -11.31 -14.09 -21.08
C ASP A 353 -10.04 -14.55 -20.33
N THR A 354 -10.21 -15.55 -19.46
CA THR A 354 -9.13 -16.15 -18.66
C THR A 354 -8.87 -17.62 -19.02
N SER A 355 -9.56 -18.16 -20.03
CA SER A 355 -9.49 -19.59 -20.39
C SER A 355 -8.16 -20.02 -21.01
N HIS A 356 -7.36 -19.07 -21.48
CA HIS A 356 -6.04 -19.28 -22.09
C HIS A 356 -4.90 -18.63 -21.31
N ASP A 357 -5.20 -18.06 -20.14
CA ASP A 357 -4.19 -17.45 -19.29
C ASP A 357 -3.42 -18.55 -18.55
N ASN A 358 -2.11 -18.35 -18.43
CA ASN A 358 -1.29 -19.07 -17.47
C ASN A 358 -1.44 -18.37 -16.11
N THR A 359 -1.88 -19.10 -15.09
CA THR A 359 -2.32 -18.53 -13.81
C THR A 359 -1.33 -18.80 -12.68
N PRO A 360 -1.33 -17.98 -11.62
CA PRO A 360 -0.29 -18.04 -10.59
C PRO A 360 -0.28 -19.36 -9.82
N PRO A 361 0.90 -19.79 -9.34
CA PRO A 361 0.98 -20.82 -8.32
C PRO A 361 0.09 -20.48 -7.14
N VAL A 362 -0.62 -21.48 -6.63
CA VAL A 362 -1.51 -21.29 -5.48
C VAL A 362 -0.93 -21.95 -4.25
N VAL A 363 -0.55 -21.14 -3.28
CA VAL A 363 -0.13 -21.60 -1.97
C VAL A 363 -1.38 -21.87 -1.13
N SER A 364 -1.50 -23.12 -0.66
CA SER A 364 -2.63 -23.64 0.12
C SER A 364 -2.29 -23.84 1.61
N GLY A 365 -1.03 -23.60 1.97
CA GLY A 365 -0.58 -23.61 3.35
C GLY A 365 0.84 -23.07 3.47
N PHE A 366 1.04 -22.25 4.49
CA PHE A 366 2.34 -21.70 4.86
C PHE A 366 2.44 -21.72 6.40
N GLY A 367 3.57 -22.17 6.94
CA GLY A 367 3.71 -22.38 8.39
C GLY A 367 5.16 -22.44 8.84
N VAL A 368 5.36 -22.41 10.16
CA VAL A 368 6.65 -22.64 10.83
C VAL A 368 6.66 -24.06 11.41
N GLU A 369 7.75 -24.80 11.24
CA GLU A 369 7.96 -26.03 12.03
C GLU A 369 8.33 -25.67 13.47
N GLY A 370 7.44 -26.01 14.41
CA GLY A 370 7.61 -25.68 15.83
C GLY A 370 6.66 -24.57 16.30
N ASP A 371 7.09 -23.79 17.29
CA ASP A 371 6.31 -22.71 17.90
C ASP A 371 6.67 -21.37 17.24
N ALA A 372 5.77 -20.87 16.38
CA ALA A 372 5.93 -19.56 15.73
C ALA A 372 5.98 -18.39 16.72
N GLY A 373 5.53 -18.58 17.97
CA GLY A 373 5.58 -17.60 19.03
C GLY A 373 6.93 -17.51 19.75
N LYS A 374 7.88 -18.40 19.46
CA LYS A 374 9.16 -18.54 20.18
C LYS A 374 10.34 -18.83 19.25
N VAL A 375 10.35 -18.22 18.07
CA VAL A 375 11.46 -18.38 17.12
C VAL A 375 12.72 -17.73 17.70
N GLN A 376 13.81 -18.48 17.82
CA GLN A 376 15.05 -17.93 18.38
C GLN A 376 15.79 -17.06 17.36
N ALA A 377 16.14 -15.84 17.75
CA ALA A 377 16.89 -14.91 16.91
C ALA A 377 18.19 -15.53 16.36
N GLY A 378 18.46 -15.32 15.07
CA GLY A 378 19.68 -15.78 14.41
C GLY A 378 19.85 -17.30 14.30
N LYS A 379 18.84 -18.11 14.67
CA LYS A 379 18.86 -19.57 14.53
C LYS A 379 18.15 -20.03 13.25
N ASP A 380 18.42 -21.28 12.88
CA ASP A 380 17.71 -21.93 11.76
C ASP A 380 16.21 -22.00 12.06
N LEU A 381 15.42 -21.54 11.10
CA LEU A 381 13.97 -21.58 11.08
C LEU A 381 13.53 -22.39 9.85
N VAL A 382 12.73 -23.43 10.06
CA VAL A 382 12.17 -24.21 8.96
C VAL A 382 10.73 -23.80 8.74
N LEU A 383 10.44 -23.39 7.49
CA LEU A 383 9.12 -23.05 7.01
C LEU A 383 8.55 -24.21 6.19
N THR A 384 7.24 -24.41 6.25
CA THR A 384 6.51 -25.40 5.44
C THR A 384 5.61 -24.68 4.46
N VAL A 385 5.63 -25.13 3.20
CA VAL A 385 4.89 -24.54 2.10
C VAL A 385 4.19 -25.66 1.33
N ARG A 386 2.89 -25.48 1.06
CA ARG A 386 2.12 -26.35 0.18
C ARG A 386 1.60 -25.52 -0.98
N ALA A 387 2.23 -25.63 -2.15
CA ALA A 387 1.78 -24.90 -3.34
C ALA A 387 1.58 -25.83 -4.54
N THR A 388 0.70 -25.43 -5.44
CA THR A 388 0.42 -26.11 -6.71
C THR A 388 0.31 -25.08 -7.81
N ASP A 389 0.84 -25.38 -8.98
CA ASP A 389 0.67 -24.56 -10.17
C ASP A 389 -0.50 -25.11 -11.02
N PRO A 390 -1.54 -24.32 -11.33
CA PRO A 390 -2.68 -24.81 -12.10
C PRO A 390 -2.33 -25.27 -13.52
N ASP A 391 -1.27 -24.70 -14.10
CA ASP A 391 -0.80 -24.97 -15.46
C ASP A 391 0.32 -26.02 -15.50
N GLY A 392 0.78 -26.47 -14.33
CA GLY A 392 1.82 -27.48 -14.17
C GLY A 392 3.24 -26.95 -14.35
N ASP A 393 3.44 -25.64 -14.29
CA ASP A 393 4.77 -25.04 -14.37
C ASP A 393 5.58 -25.32 -13.09
N PRO A 394 6.93 -25.40 -13.18
CA PRO A 394 7.79 -25.54 -12.00
C PRO A 394 7.69 -24.32 -11.08
N ILE A 395 7.54 -24.56 -9.78
CA ILE A 395 7.46 -23.51 -8.77
C ILE A 395 8.84 -23.21 -8.18
N ALA A 396 9.23 -21.94 -8.20
CA ALA A 396 10.38 -21.42 -7.46
C ALA A 396 9.93 -20.59 -6.26
N TYR A 397 10.61 -20.78 -5.13
CA TYR A 397 10.29 -20.10 -3.87
C TYR A 397 11.29 -19.00 -3.50
N GLU A 398 10.77 -17.89 -3.01
CA GLU A 398 11.51 -16.83 -2.32
C GLU A 398 10.85 -16.61 -0.94
N VAL A 399 11.66 -16.41 0.10
CA VAL A 399 11.17 -16.08 1.45
C VAL A 399 11.62 -14.67 1.79
N LEU A 400 10.69 -13.88 2.34
CA LEU A 400 10.95 -12.50 2.76
C LEU A 400 10.54 -12.32 4.23
N ALA A 401 11.16 -11.34 4.87
CA ALA A 401 10.79 -10.85 6.19
C ALA A 401 10.48 -9.35 6.15
N ASN A 402 9.58 -8.91 7.02
CA ASN A 402 9.23 -7.52 7.21
C ASN A 402 9.08 -7.17 8.70
N SER A 403 9.57 -5.99 9.08
CA SER A 403 9.60 -5.47 10.45
C SER A 403 8.58 -4.36 10.73
N ASN A 404 7.51 -4.23 9.93
CA ASN A 404 6.50 -3.18 10.08
C ASN A 404 5.97 -3.08 11.53
N TYR A 405 5.74 -4.22 12.17
CA TYR A 405 5.24 -4.29 13.55
C TYR A 405 6.32 -4.13 14.64
N ILE A 406 7.55 -3.80 14.24
CA ILE A 406 8.69 -3.57 15.14
C ILE A 406 9.16 -2.12 15.01
N ASP A 407 9.34 -1.64 13.78
CA ASP A 407 9.93 -0.33 13.50
C ASP A 407 9.24 0.44 12.36
N GLN A 408 8.03 0.00 11.96
CA GLN A 408 7.24 0.61 10.89
C GLN A 408 7.92 0.60 9.51
N SER A 409 9.02 -0.15 9.35
CA SER A 409 9.64 -0.34 8.05
C SER A 409 8.71 -1.14 7.15
N LYS A 410 8.35 -0.56 6.01
CA LYS A 410 7.56 -1.23 4.97
C LYS A 410 8.41 -2.15 4.09
N GLN A 411 9.74 -2.08 4.21
CA GLN A 411 10.65 -2.82 3.34
C GLN A 411 10.53 -4.34 3.52
N LEU A 412 10.47 -5.07 2.41
CA LEU A 412 10.62 -6.52 2.39
C LEU A 412 12.11 -6.88 2.27
N THR A 413 12.59 -7.75 3.14
CA THR A 413 13.99 -8.19 3.16
C THR A 413 14.06 -9.68 2.80
N PRO A 414 14.73 -10.07 1.69
CA PRO A 414 14.92 -11.46 1.34
C PRO A 414 15.70 -12.23 2.41
N LEU A 415 15.21 -13.42 2.77
CA LEU A 415 15.93 -14.37 3.60
C LEU A 415 16.56 -15.45 2.71
N PRO A 416 17.88 -15.70 2.80
CA PRO A 416 18.50 -16.81 2.06
C PRO A 416 17.83 -18.14 2.38
N VAL A 417 17.42 -18.86 1.34
CA VAL A 417 16.68 -20.12 1.47
C VAL A 417 17.58 -21.31 1.15
N THR A 418 17.54 -22.33 1.99
CA THR A 418 17.97 -23.70 1.66
C THR A 418 16.73 -24.57 1.50
N ASP A 419 16.47 -25.05 0.28
CA ASP A 419 15.39 -26.00 0.02
C ASP A 419 15.76 -27.38 0.58
N LEU A 420 14.95 -27.88 1.51
CA LEU A 420 15.11 -29.21 2.12
C LEU A 420 14.28 -30.29 1.41
N GLY A 421 13.54 -29.92 0.36
CA GLY A 421 12.61 -30.77 -0.36
C GLY A 421 11.24 -30.89 0.32
N GLY A 422 10.23 -31.30 -0.46
CA GLY A 422 8.88 -31.56 0.06
C GLY A 422 8.16 -30.31 0.59
N GLY A 423 8.52 -29.11 0.10
CA GLY A 423 7.95 -27.85 0.55
C GLY A 423 8.53 -27.34 1.87
N ARG A 424 9.68 -27.86 2.31
CA ARG A 424 10.37 -27.41 3.53
C ARG A 424 11.50 -26.46 3.17
N LEU A 425 11.41 -25.22 3.64
CA LEU A 425 12.37 -24.15 3.34
C LEU A 425 13.09 -23.75 4.62
N LYS A 426 14.41 -23.90 4.67
CA LYS A 426 15.21 -23.44 5.81
C LYS A 426 15.73 -22.03 5.55
N VAL A 427 15.49 -21.13 6.50
CA VAL A 427 16.03 -19.77 6.55
C VAL A 427 16.70 -19.52 7.89
N THR A 428 17.43 -18.43 8.03
CA THR A 428 17.88 -17.94 9.33
C THR A 428 16.87 -16.92 9.85
N ALA A 429 16.39 -17.11 11.08
CA ALA A 429 15.50 -16.15 11.72
C ALA A 429 16.19 -14.78 11.86
N PRO A 430 15.47 -13.66 11.70
CA PRO A 430 16.01 -12.33 11.94
C PRO A 430 16.67 -12.20 13.32
N GLU A 431 17.70 -11.37 13.45
CA GLU A 431 18.43 -11.20 14.71
C GLU A 431 17.69 -10.33 15.74
N ARG A 432 16.88 -9.38 15.27
CA ARG A 432 16.14 -8.45 16.15
C ARG A 432 14.87 -9.16 16.66
N PRO A 433 14.68 -9.29 17.99
CA PRO A 433 13.43 -9.79 18.54
C PRO A 433 12.25 -8.87 18.25
N GLY A 434 11.06 -9.45 18.18
CA GLY A 434 9.81 -8.78 17.82
C GLY A 434 8.92 -9.66 16.96
N VAL A 435 7.75 -9.14 16.56
CA VAL A 435 6.85 -9.86 15.66
C VAL A 435 7.19 -9.49 14.22
N TRP A 436 7.67 -10.47 13.47
CA TRP A 436 7.99 -10.35 12.06
C TRP A 436 6.87 -10.92 11.21
N LYS A 437 6.54 -10.26 10.10
CA LYS A 437 5.80 -10.91 9.02
C LYS A 437 6.79 -11.63 8.12
N LEU A 438 6.54 -12.91 7.89
CA LEU A 438 7.24 -13.73 6.91
C LEU A 438 6.34 -13.93 5.70
N TYR A 439 6.94 -13.91 4.52
CA TYR A 439 6.25 -14.11 3.25
C TYR A 439 6.91 -15.26 2.52
N VAL A 440 6.11 -16.10 1.88
CA VAL A 440 6.57 -16.98 0.82
C VAL A 440 5.99 -16.51 -0.50
N LYS A 441 6.87 -16.33 -1.48
CA LYS A 441 6.51 -16.14 -2.88
C LYS A 441 6.73 -17.43 -3.65
N ALA A 442 5.70 -17.88 -4.34
CA ALA A 442 5.75 -19.00 -5.27
C ALA A 442 5.62 -18.44 -6.70
N THR A 443 6.65 -18.59 -7.51
CA THR A 443 6.70 -18.07 -8.90
C THR A 443 6.78 -19.23 -9.90
N ASP A 444 6.18 -19.04 -11.07
CA ASP A 444 6.09 -20.03 -12.17
C ASP A 444 7.09 -19.77 -13.31
N GLY A 445 7.80 -18.63 -13.27
CA GLY A 445 8.66 -18.17 -14.38
C GLY A 445 7.90 -17.65 -15.61
N ARG A 446 6.57 -17.55 -15.55
CA ARG A 446 5.67 -17.00 -16.59
C ARG A 446 5.20 -15.58 -16.29
N GLY A 447 5.67 -15.01 -15.18
CA GLY A 447 5.31 -13.66 -14.74
C GLY A 447 4.19 -13.63 -13.72
N ASN A 448 3.80 -14.79 -13.16
CA ASN A 448 2.84 -14.85 -12.07
C ASN A 448 3.51 -15.14 -10.74
N VAL A 449 2.79 -14.80 -9.66
CA VAL A 449 3.22 -15.07 -8.29
C VAL A 449 2.03 -15.39 -7.39
N GLY A 450 2.14 -16.46 -6.63
CA GLY A 450 1.32 -16.69 -5.43
C GLY A 450 2.07 -16.21 -4.20
N VAL A 451 1.39 -15.52 -3.28
CA VAL A 451 2.01 -15.00 -2.05
C VAL A 451 1.19 -15.39 -0.84
N GLU A 452 1.81 -16.03 0.14
CA GLU A 452 1.21 -16.27 1.45
C GLU A 452 2.10 -15.76 2.55
N THR A 453 1.47 -15.42 3.68
CA THR A 453 2.15 -14.73 4.78
C THR A 453 1.78 -15.37 6.11
N LEU A 454 2.66 -15.22 7.08
CA LEU A 454 2.41 -15.57 8.48
C LEU A 454 3.21 -14.62 9.37
N SER A 455 2.84 -14.53 10.64
CA SER A 455 3.69 -13.88 11.64
C SER A 455 4.52 -14.90 12.43
N ALA A 456 5.72 -14.50 12.81
CA ALA A 456 6.55 -15.21 13.75
C ALA A 456 7.11 -14.23 14.78
N ARG A 457 6.98 -14.58 16.07
CA ARG A 457 7.61 -13.84 17.16
C ARG A 457 9.03 -14.36 17.34
N VAL A 458 9.97 -13.52 16.97
CA VAL A 458 11.39 -13.72 17.23
C VAL A 458 11.67 -13.30 18.68
N VAL A 459 12.31 -14.18 19.45
CA VAL A 459 12.69 -13.97 20.85
C VAL A 459 14.21 -13.97 20.99
N PRO A 460 14.76 -13.37 22.07
CA PRO A 460 16.17 -13.50 22.39
C PRO A 460 16.63 -14.97 22.35
N PRO A 461 17.85 -15.26 21.87
CA PRO A 461 18.35 -16.62 21.84
C PRO A 461 18.36 -17.22 23.24
N ALA A 462 18.05 -18.52 23.36
CA ALA A 462 18.21 -19.22 24.63
C ALA A 462 19.68 -19.20 25.06
N VAL A 463 19.89 -19.01 26.36
CA VAL A 463 21.21 -18.99 26.99
C VAL A 463 21.30 -20.18 27.94
N ASP A 464 22.43 -20.86 27.93
CA ASP A 464 22.67 -22.00 28.82
C ASP A 464 22.74 -21.55 30.28
N GLY A 465 22.11 -22.32 31.16
CA GLY A 465 22.06 -22.05 32.61
C GLY A 465 20.73 -21.47 33.08
N THR A 466 20.65 -21.14 34.36
CA THR A 466 19.45 -20.53 34.96
C THR A 466 19.62 -19.02 35.05
N ASN A 467 18.65 -18.22 34.60
CA ASN A 467 18.66 -16.78 34.84
C ASN A 467 18.49 -16.48 36.34
N VAL A 468 19.60 -16.24 37.04
CA VAL A 468 19.62 -15.96 38.48
C VAL A 468 19.32 -14.50 38.82
N ALA A 469 19.18 -13.63 37.83
CA ALA A 469 18.76 -12.24 37.99
C ALA A 469 17.23 -12.07 38.01
N LEU A 470 16.48 -13.02 37.45
CA LEU A 470 15.02 -12.94 37.33
C LEU A 470 14.35 -12.69 38.70
N GLY A 471 13.57 -11.62 38.79
CA GLY A 471 12.82 -11.20 39.97
C GLY A 471 13.67 -10.72 41.15
N LYS A 472 14.97 -10.48 40.95
CA LYS A 472 15.88 -10.04 42.02
C LYS A 472 15.77 -8.53 42.30
N PRO A 473 16.19 -8.05 43.49
CA PRO A 473 16.28 -6.62 43.77
C PRO A 473 17.24 -5.92 42.79
N VAL A 474 16.79 -4.79 42.24
CA VAL A 474 17.56 -3.99 41.28
C VAL A 474 17.61 -2.54 41.72
N THR A 475 18.78 -1.92 41.59
CA THR A 475 18.97 -0.48 41.74
C THR A 475 19.55 0.10 40.45
N ALA A 476 19.28 1.38 40.19
CA ALA A 476 19.82 2.08 39.03
C ALA A 476 20.28 3.48 39.44
N SER A 477 21.12 4.10 38.62
CA SER A 477 21.51 5.50 38.78
C SER A 477 20.33 6.48 38.62
N SER A 478 19.39 6.16 37.75
CA SER A 478 18.16 6.92 37.51
C SER A 478 17.10 6.03 36.86
N PHE A 479 15.88 6.55 36.75
CA PHE A 479 14.85 6.00 35.89
C PHE A 479 13.90 7.11 35.42
N GLN A 480 13.24 6.92 34.27
CA GLN A 480 12.22 7.85 33.78
C GLN A 480 10.88 7.59 34.48
N PRO A 481 10.32 8.56 35.24
CA PRO A 481 9.08 8.35 36.00
C PRO A 481 7.81 8.55 35.16
N SER A 482 7.84 9.37 34.11
CA SER A 482 6.64 9.77 33.37
C SER A 482 6.97 10.27 31.95
N TYR A 483 7.45 9.37 31.09
CA TYR A 483 7.70 9.64 29.66
C TYR A 483 7.25 8.44 28.83
N GLY A 484 6.38 8.65 27.84
CA GLY A 484 5.84 7.57 27.01
C GLY A 484 5.10 6.50 27.83
N ASP A 485 5.54 5.25 27.68
CA ASP A 485 5.06 4.03 28.35
C ASP A 485 5.58 3.85 29.80
N CYS A 486 6.38 4.78 30.33
CA CYS A 486 6.93 4.72 31.68
C CYS A 486 5.86 5.00 32.77
N PRO A 487 6.04 4.53 34.03
CA PRO A 487 7.30 4.45 34.77
C PRO A 487 8.20 3.26 34.39
N CYS A 488 9.43 3.57 33.96
CA CYS A 488 10.39 2.59 33.47
C CYS A 488 11.42 2.22 34.55
N THR A 489 10.94 1.66 35.65
CA THR A 489 11.75 1.41 36.86
C THR A 489 12.82 0.34 36.62
N ALA A 490 13.83 0.30 37.50
CA ALA A 490 14.92 -0.68 37.43
C ALA A 490 14.45 -2.15 37.46
N ALA A 491 13.35 -2.44 38.19
CA ALA A 491 12.82 -3.79 38.33
C ALA A 491 12.28 -4.37 37.02
N ASN A 492 11.85 -3.50 36.09
CA ASN A 492 11.33 -3.92 34.79
C ASN A 492 12.38 -4.61 33.91
N ALA A 493 13.68 -4.44 34.19
CA ALA A 493 14.74 -5.09 33.42
C ALA A 493 15.06 -6.51 33.91
N VAL A 494 14.36 -7.04 34.91
CA VAL A 494 14.58 -8.42 35.41
C VAL A 494 13.26 -9.13 35.70
N ASP A 495 12.16 -8.68 35.14
CA ASP A 495 10.83 -9.23 35.40
C ASP A 495 10.46 -10.36 34.42
N GLY A 496 11.28 -10.60 33.40
CA GLY A 496 11.05 -11.61 32.37
C GLY A 496 9.94 -11.23 31.38
N ASN A 497 9.49 -9.98 31.37
CA ASN A 497 8.44 -9.50 30.50
C ASN A 497 9.03 -8.62 29.37
N PRO A 498 9.02 -9.09 28.12
CA PRO A 498 9.72 -8.42 27.01
C PRO A 498 9.05 -7.11 26.53
N VAL A 499 7.98 -6.64 27.19
CA VAL A 499 7.32 -5.37 26.88
C VAL A 499 7.52 -4.30 27.95
N THR A 500 7.99 -4.66 29.15
CA THR A 500 8.38 -3.71 30.19
C THR A 500 9.88 -3.45 30.11
N ARG A 501 10.31 -2.24 30.47
CA ARG A 501 11.72 -1.84 30.36
C ARG A 501 12.17 -0.93 31.50
N TRP A 502 13.45 -1.00 31.83
CA TRP A 502 14.15 0.09 32.51
C TRP A 502 14.52 1.16 31.49
N ALA A 503 14.46 2.44 31.86
CA ALA A 503 14.94 3.54 31.04
C ALA A 503 15.60 4.61 31.92
N SER A 504 16.84 4.97 31.62
CA SER A 504 17.61 5.98 32.37
C SER A 504 17.27 7.41 31.95
N ASP A 505 17.77 8.37 32.73
CA ASP A 505 17.94 9.76 32.28
C ASP A 505 18.86 9.84 31.05
N TRP A 506 18.72 10.92 30.28
CA TRP A 506 19.40 11.10 28.99
C TRP A 506 20.81 11.70 29.18
N SER A 507 21.63 11.04 30.01
CA SER A 507 23.00 11.46 30.31
C SER A 507 23.94 10.27 30.39
N ASP A 508 25.24 10.55 30.31
CA ASP A 508 26.32 9.57 30.42
C ASP A 508 27.20 9.90 31.62
N PRO A 509 27.62 8.92 32.45
CA PRO A 509 27.24 7.51 32.44
C PRO A 509 25.92 7.22 33.19
N GLN A 510 25.32 6.05 32.94
CA GLN A 510 24.20 5.50 33.72
C GLN A 510 24.44 4.01 33.99
N TRP A 511 23.87 3.49 35.07
CA TRP A 511 24.05 2.09 35.45
C TRP A 511 22.78 1.46 36.01
N LEU A 512 22.68 0.14 35.84
CA LEU A 512 21.67 -0.75 36.40
C LEU A 512 22.37 -1.93 37.08
N GLN A 513 22.00 -2.23 38.32
CA GLN A 513 22.65 -3.22 39.18
C GLN A 513 21.62 -4.17 39.78
N VAL A 514 21.91 -5.47 39.69
CA VAL A 514 21.12 -6.56 40.28
C VAL A 514 21.84 -7.09 41.52
N ASP A 515 21.12 -7.25 42.63
CA ASP A 515 21.55 -8.02 43.81
C ASP A 515 21.07 -9.47 43.69
N LEU A 516 21.97 -10.40 43.40
CA LEU A 516 21.64 -11.83 43.28
C LEU A 516 21.23 -12.45 44.64
N GLY A 517 21.49 -11.74 45.74
CA GLY A 517 21.19 -12.13 47.13
C GLY A 517 22.33 -12.90 47.80
N THR A 518 23.08 -13.69 47.02
CA THR A 518 24.25 -14.46 47.48
C THR A 518 25.37 -14.38 46.45
N ARG A 519 26.60 -14.69 46.87
CA ARG A 519 27.73 -14.79 45.96
C ARG A 519 27.53 -15.97 45.00
N THR A 520 27.33 -15.67 43.73
CA THR A 520 26.98 -16.64 42.68
C THR A 520 28.01 -16.59 41.56
N GLY A 521 28.43 -17.75 41.05
CA GLY A 521 29.24 -17.85 39.83
C GLY A 521 28.31 -17.83 38.62
N PHE A 522 28.69 -17.13 37.56
CA PHE A 522 27.91 -17.01 36.34
C PHE A 522 28.82 -17.00 35.10
N ARG A 523 28.28 -17.49 33.98
CA ARG A 523 29.03 -17.69 32.73
C ARG A 523 28.51 -16.87 31.56
N HIS A 524 27.26 -16.44 31.62
CA HIS A 524 26.68 -15.60 30.57
C HIS A 524 25.93 -14.42 31.17
N VAL A 525 25.94 -13.32 30.43
CA VAL A 525 25.04 -12.18 30.64
C VAL A 525 24.34 -11.91 29.32
N GLN A 526 23.00 -11.83 29.35
CA GLN A 526 22.21 -11.42 28.19
C GLN A 526 21.55 -10.08 28.49
N LEU A 527 21.75 -9.13 27.59
CA LEU A 527 21.13 -7.81 27.64
C LEU A 527 20.21 -7.71 26.43
N TYR A 528 18.92 -7.46 26.67
CA TYR A 528 17.97 -7.14 25.62
C TYR A 528 17.66 -5.65 25.67
N TRP A 529 18.28 -4.89 24.78
CA TRP A 529 18.11 -3.45 24.63
C TRP A 529 16.84 -3.09 23.89
N GLU A 530 16.27 -1.94 24.24
CA GLU A 530 15.27 -1.26 23.41
C GLU A 530 15.97 -0.55 22.22
N SER A 531 15.21 0.16 21.38
CA SER A 531 15.75 1.02 20.31
C SER A 531 16.72 2.07 20.86
N SER A 532 16.60 2.48 22.13
CA SER A 532 17.64 3.20 22.86
C SER A 532 18.54 2.26 23.67
N TYR A 533 19.81 2.22 23.29
CA TYR A 533 20.77 1.24 23.77
C TYR A 533 22.12 1.87 24.15
N ALA A 534 22.99 1.08 24.77
CA ALA A 534 24.37 1.48 25.03
C ALA A 534 25.28 1.15 23.83
N LYS A 535 25.92 2.18 23.25
CA LYS A 535 27.00 1.96 22.28
C LYS A 535 28.28 1.52 22.98
N ALA A 536 28.59 2.09 24.13
CA ALA A 536 29.69 1.63 24.96
C ALA A 536 29.22 1.36 26.38
N TYR A 537 29.57 0.20 26.92
CA TYR A 537 29.25 -0.21 28.28
C TYR A 537 30.22 -1.24 28.83
N THR A 538 30.18 -1.43 30.15
CA THR A 538 30.89 -2.53 30.83
C THR A 538 29.93 -3.37 31.64
N VAL A 539 30.16 -4.67 31.66
CA VAL A 539 29.53 -5.58 32.63
C VAL A 539 30.51 -5.79 33.77
N GLN A 540 30.04 -5.58 34.99
CA GLN A 540 30.86 -5.59 36.18
C GLN A 540 30.22 -6.45 37.27
N THR A 541 31.03 -7.01 38.16
CA THR A 541 30.56 -7.74 39.33
C THR A 541 31.23 -7.26 40.60
N SER A 542 30.57 -7.45 41.74
CA SER A 542 31.03 -7.02 43.05
C SER A 542 30.55 -7.98 44.13
N ASP A 543 31.33 -8.12 45.21
CA ASP A 543 30.92 -8.87 46.40
C ASP A 543 30.17 -7.95 47.41
N ASP A 544 30.36 -6.63 47.35
CA ASP A 544 29.85 -5.65 48.33
C ASP A 544 28.97 -4.53 47.74
N GLY A 545 28.90 -4.43 46.40
CA GLY A 545 28.15 -3.39 45.68
C GLY A 545 28.87 -2.05 45.58
N GLN A 546 30.11 -1.95 46.08
CA GLN A 546 30.93 -0.73 46.13
C GLN A 546 32.21 -0.89 45.30
N ASN A 547 32.90 -2.02 45.43
CA ASN A 547 34.14 -2.34 44.72
C ASN A 547 33.82 -3.21 43.51
N TRP A 548 34.01 -2.68 42.31
CA TRP A 548 33.60 -3.31 41.06
C TRP A 548 34.79 -3.86 40.27
N ARG A 549 34.63 -5.07 39.75
CA ARG A 549 35.54 -5.69 38.76
C ARG A 549 34.83 -5.85 37.43
N THR A 550 35.42 -5.33 36.36
CA THR A 550 34.89 -5.49 34.99
C THR A 550 35.13 -6.92 34.51
N VAL A 551 34.07 -7.56 34.01
CA VAL A 551 34.11 -8.91 33.43
C VAL A 551 33.89 -8.91 31.92
N SER A 552 33.31 -7.83 31.36
CA SER A 552 33.22 -7.60 29.93
C SER A 552 33.15 -6.11 29.61
N ALA A 553 33.60 -5.72 28.42
CA ALA A 553 33.53 -4.35 27.91
C ALA A 553 33.14 -4.37 26.42
N VAL A 554 32.18 -3.54 26.05
CA VAL A 554 31.71 -3.33 24.68
C VAL A 554 31.86 -1.85 24.36
N THR A 555 32.37 -1.52 23.17
CA THR A 555 32.67 -0.13 22.77
C THR A 555 31.90 0.35 21.54
N ASP A 556 31.28 -0.58 20.83
CA ASP A 556 30.65 -0.42 19.52
C ASP A 556 29.32 -1.18 19.41
N GLY A 557 28.59 -1.30 20.53
CA GLY A 557 27.27 -1.92 20.60
C GLY A 557 26.29 -1.32 19.59
N ASN A 558 25.36 -2.15 19.12
CA ASN A 558 24.37 -1.86 18.08
C ASN A 558 22.92 -1.98 18.58
N GLY A 559 22.71 -2.26 19.87
CA GLY A 559 21.39 -2.50 20.45
C GLY A 559 20.90 -3.92 20.21
N GLY A 560 19.60 -4.17 20.32
CA GLY A 560 19.06 -5.52 20.19
C GLY A 560 19.49 -6.44 21.33
N VAL A 561 19.91 -7.67 21.02
CA VAL A 561 20.29 -8.66 22.04
C VAL A 561 21.79 -8.88 22.05
N ASP A 562 22.42 -8.54 23.16
CA ASP A 562 23.81 -8.91 23.44
C ASP A 562 23.84 -10.15 24.33
N THR A 563 24.49 -11.23 23.88
CA THR A 563 24.78 -12.40 24.73
C THR A 563 26.29 -12.50 24.91
N LEU A 564 26.74 -12.26 26.14
CA LEU A 564 28.15 -12.13 26.49
C LEU A 564 28.62 -13.35 27.28
N ASP A 565 29.64 -14.03 26.76
CA ASP A 565 30.38 -15.02 27.52
C ASP A 565 31.31 -14.31 28.51
N VAL A 566 31.14 -14.63 29.80
CA VAL A 566 31.87 -14.00 30.90
C VAL A 566 32.35 -15.05 31.89
N SER A 567 33.35 -14.68 32.71
CA SER A 567 33.74 -15.46 33.88
C SER A 567 33.58 -14.58 35.10
N GLY A 568 32.40 -14.67 35.72
CA GLY A 568 32.00 -13.85 36.84
C GLY A 568 31.75 -14.66 38.10
N THR A 569 32.08 -14.07 39.24
CA THR A 569 31.56 -14.52 40.53
C THR A 569 31.32 -13.27 41.35
N GLY A 570 30.21 -13.17 42.07
CA GLY A 570 29.91 -12.02 42.92
C GLY A 570 28.47 -12.05 43.41
N ARG A 571 28.13 -11.16 44.34
CA ARG A 571 26.76 -10.98 44.79
C ARG A 571 26.00 -10.00 43.90
N TYR A 572 26.68 -8.97 43.41
CA TYR A 572 26.09 -7.96 42.55
C TYR A 572 26.65 -8.05 41.14
N VAL A 573 25.79 -7.78 40.16
CA VAL A 573 26.17 -7.63 38.75
C VAL A 573 25.58 -6.34 38.23
N ARG A 574 26.36 -5.57 37.47
CA ARG A 574 26.00 -4.25 36.97
C ARG A 574 26.33 -4.12 35.50
N VAL A 575 25.43 -3.52 34.74
CA VAL A 575 25.76 -2.90 33.45
C VAL A 575 25.97 -1.40 33.67
N ASN A 576 27.12 -0.89 33.21
CA ASN A 576 27.49 0.52 33.32
C ASN A 576 27.69 1.09 31.92
N GLY A 577 26.68 1.80 31.43
CA GLY A 577 26.66 2.49 30.14
C GLY A 577 27.51 3.77 30.19
N THR A 578 28.46 3.87 29.28
CA THR A 578 29.41 4.99 29.20
C THR A 578 29.27 5.84 27.95
N ALA A 579 28.60 5.32 26.91
CA ALA A 579 28.17 6.11 25.76
C ALA A 579 26.85 5.58 25.19
N ARG A 580 25.86 6.46 25.03
CA ARG A 580 24.56 6.15 24.40
C ARG A 580 24.70 5.93 22.90
N GLY A 581 23.91 5.00 22.37
CA GLY A 581 23.79 4.76 20.93
C GLY A 581 22.87 5.73 20.20
N THR A 582 21.95 6.37 20.93
CA THR A 582 20.96 7.32 20.39
C THR A 582 20.93 8.61 21.21
N GLY A 583 20.05 9.56 20.84
CA GLY A 583 19.85 10.80 21.61
C GLY A 583 19.10 10.60 22.95
N TYR A 584 18.48 9.44 23.13
CA TYR A 584 17.71 9.07 24.33
C TYR A 584 18.59 8.44 25.42
N GLY A 585 18.04 8.20 26.61
CA GLY A 585 18.71 7.50 27.72
C GLY A 585 18.73 5.98 27.51
N TYR A 586 19.63 5.25 28.18
CA TYR A 586 19.74 3.80 28.05
C TYR A 586 18.43 3.09 28.41
N SER A 587 18.03 2.08 27.64
CA SER A 587 16.84 1.30 27.94
C SER A 587 17.01 -0.20 27.70
N LEU A 588 16.62 -0.99 28.69
CA LEU A 588 16.72 -2.46 28.70
C LEU A 588 15.36 -3.08 28.97
N TYR A 589 14.93 -3.96 28.08
CA TYR A 589 13.82 -4.87 28.31
C TYR A 589 14.21 -5.96 29.31
N GLU A 590 15.42 -6.52 29.20
CA GLU A 590 15.86 -7.61 30.11
C GLU A 590 17.39 -7.56 30.36
N PHE A 591 17.78 -7.87 31.59
CA PHE A 591 19.15 -8.07 32.07
C PHE A 591 19.25 -9.44 32.76
N GLY A 592 19.51 -10.47 31.94
CA GLY A 592 19.70 -11.82 32.40
C GLY A 592 21.13 -12.11 32.83
N VAL A 593 21.30 -12.82 33.96
CA VAL A 593 22.59 -13.35 34.43
C VAL A 593 22.45 -14.86 34.58
N TYR A 594 23.26 -15.66 33.89
CA TYR A 594 23.07 -17.11 33.79
C TYR A 594 24.18 -17.90 34.49
N ALA A 595 23.76 -18.79 35.39
CA ALA A 595 24.61 -19.63 36.23
C ALA A 595 24.43 -21.13 35.93
#